data_AF-A0A9B0TUU9-F1
#
_entry.id   AF-A0A9B0TUU9-F1
#
_cell.length_a   1.000
_cell.length_b   1.000
_cell.length_c   1.000
_cell.angle_alpha   90.00
_cell.angle_beta   90.00
_cell.angle_gamma   90.00
#
_symmetry.space_group_name_H-M   'P 1'
#
loop_
_entity.id
_entity.type
_entity.pdbx_description
1 polymer ?
#
loop_
_entity_poly.entity_id
_entity_poly.type
_entity_poly.pdbx_seq_one_letter_code
_entity_poly.pdbx_strand_id
1 'polypeptide(L)'
;MIRNPNYSNFVCCAICNKVIPPAPVGETFKQIHEYKPFKTRFYTHKDILDIGASIQDKEEQFQEALFKERIAKAEAEVWAKAKELQKQAVEKAIEEAKDKHRIDLLILEEKHQKDLQDVVEKTRLEMHRNMEEELKRENLAAEQRMVHRIQRIMMECHREKVQAVEKARHEERHLAEKEMQAHRRKAMEELLNAGVSVVKDQKKSVELLIKEREHEMNIYYGMAHRQKQEEVQEVLQEAEKTHQVTLGNVMDKLVNTQGELLSIAKQLGIMTNWKDFLEEELQETRAAFQKYINYTFPSLSPGHADFILPERKKTPSTLAAIKKENLVTTEKETVLN
;
A
#
# COMPACT_ATOMS: atom_id res chain seq x y z
N MET A 1 54.38 -202.19 80.47
CA MET A 1 53.70 -201.06 79.80
C MET A 1 54.25 -199.77 80.39
N ILE A 2 54.82 -198.87 79.60
CA ILE A 2 55.13 -197.53 80.08
C ILE A 2 54.64 -196.53 79.04
N ARG A 3 53.60 -195.78 79.41
CA ARG A 3 53.16 -194.55 78.73
C ARG A 3 53.77 -193.37 79.49
N ASN A 4 54.23 -192.35 78.78
CA ASN A 4 54.51 -191.03 79.33
C ASN A 4 53.92 -189.97 78.39
N PRO A 5 53.07 -189.03 78.87
CA PRO A 5 52.37 -188.06 78.05
C PRO A 5 53.02 -186.67 78.07
N ASN A 6 52.98 -186.01 76.89
CA ASN A 6 53.00 -184.55 76.62
C ASN A 6 54.11 -184.07 75.66
N TYR A 7 53.85 -184.21 74.36
CA TYR A 7 54.38 -183.32 73.32
C TYR A 7 53.26 -183.00 72.33
N SER A 8 52.96 -181.71 72.13
CA SER A 8 52.00 -181.23 71.13
C SER A 8 52.52 -179.94 70.47
N ASN A 9 52.59 -179.99 69.14
CA ASN A 9 52.60 -178.88 68.17
C ASN A 9 53.96 -178.47 67.55
N PHE A 10 54.18 -178.94 66.32
CA PHE A 10 55.16 -178.44 65.35
C PHE A 10 54.41 -177.88 64.12
N VAL A 11 54.87 -176.75 63.56
CA VAL A 11 54.31 -176.08 62.38
C VAL A 11 55.29 -176.20 61.20
N CYS A 12 54.79 -176.58 60.02
CA CYS A 12 55.56 -176.87 58.80
C CYS A 12 55.66 -175.64 57.87
N CYS A 13 56.83 -175.38 57.29
CA CYS A 13 57.11 -174.32 56.31
C CYS A 13 57.03 -174.86 54.87
N ALA A 14 56.33 -174.15 53.98
CA ALA A 14 55.78 -174.64 52.71
C ALA A 14 56.77 -174.83 51.53
N ILE A 15 58.09 -174.91 51.74
CA ILE A 15 59.06 -175.06 50.61
C ILE A 15 60.14 -176.14 50.83
N CYS A 16 60.40 -176.65 52.04
CA CYS A 16 61.53 -177.57 52.24
C CYS A 16 61.41 -178.71 53.28
N ASN A 17 60.20 -179.14 53.68
CA ASN A 17 59.93 -180.45 54.33
C ASN A 17 60.93 -180.92 55.43
N LYS A 18 61.55 -179.99 56.16
CA LYS A 18 62.41 -180.24 57.32
C LYS A 18 61.75 -179.63 58.56
N VAL A 19 61.58 -180.48 59.57
CA VAL A 19 61.12 -180.12 60.92
C VAL A 19 62.22 -179.28 61.58
N ILE A 20 61.97 -177.98 61.78
CA ILE A 20 62.90 -177.10 62.50
C ILE A 20 62.45 -177.09 63.98
N PRO A 21 63.33 -177.47 64.92
CA PRO A 21 63.00 -177.52 66.35
C PRO A 21 62.67 -176.13 66.94
N PRO A 22 61.81 -176.05 67.97
CA PRO A 22 61.51 -174.78 68.64
C PRO A 22 62.80 -174.16 69.20
N ALA A 23 62.93 -172.83 69.07
CA ALA A 23 64.09 -172.12 69.58
C ALA A 23 64.18 -172.27 71.12
N PRO A 24 65.37 -172.59 71.67
CA PRO A 24 65.53 -173.02 73.05
C PRO A 24 65.30 -171.89 74.05
N VAL A 25 64.62 -172.20 75.15
CA VAL A 25 64.35 -171.30 76.28
C VAL A 25 65.33 -171.65 77.42
N GLY A 26 66.11 -170.69 77.90
CA GLY A 26 67.04 -170.88 79.03
C GLY A 26 68.52 -170.72 78.67
N GLU A 27 69.39 -171.10 79.61
CA GLU A 27 70.84 -170.80 79.62
C GLU A 27 71.60 -171.25 78.35
N THR A 28 71.09 -172.24 77.63
CA THR A 28 71.65 -172.72 76.36
C THR A 28 71.47 -171.74 75.19
N PHE A 29 70.48 -170.82 75.23
CA PHE A 29 70.31 -169.76 74.22
C PHE A 29 71.35 -168.64 74.37
N LYS A 30 71.86 -168.42 75.60
CA LYS A 30 72.88 -167.39 75.86
C LYS A 30 74.26 -167.78 75.29
N GLN A 31 74.62 -169.06 75.30
CA GLN A 31 75.90 -169.54 74.75
C GLN A 31 75.98 -169.49 73.21
N ILE A 32 74.86 -169.55 72.47
CA ILE A 32 74.87 -169.53 71.00
C ILE A 32 74.85 -168.08 70.46
N HIS A 33 74.41 -167.11 71.26
CA HIS A 33 74.40 -165.70 70.87
C HIS A 33 75.78 -165.02 71.04
N GLU A 34 76.70 -165.61 71.80
CA GLU A 34 78.06 -165.08 72.01
C GLU A 34 79.03 -165.39 70.87
N TYR A 35 78.67 -166.26 69.90
CA TYR A 35 79.61 -166.74 68.87
C TYR A 35 79.20 -166.42 67.41
N LYS A 36 78.60 -165.25 67.13
CA LYS A 36 78.43 -164.80 65.73
C LYS A 36 78.57 -163.28 65.52
N PRO A 37 79.70 -162.80 64.97
CA PRO A 37 79.93 -161.38 64.68
C PRO A 37 79.57 -161.06 63.22
N PHE A 38 78.33 -160.65 62.92
CA PHE A 38 77.93 -160.23 61.56
C PHE A 38 76.75 -159.23 61.52
N LYS A 39 76.81 -158.14 62.29
CA LYS A 39 75.78 -157.07 62.24
C LYS A 39 76.29 -155.63 62.13
N THR A 40 77.60 -155.41 61.98
CA THR A 40 78.19 -154.05 61.95
C THR A 40 78.54 -153.52 60.56
N ARG A 41 78.33 -154.27 59.46
CA ARG A 41 78.62 -153.80 58.08
C ARG A 41 77.42 -153.26 57.28
N PHE A 42 76.17 -153.58 57.66
CA PHE A 42 74.99 -153.14 56.89
C PHE A 42 74.56 -151.70 57.17
N TYR A 43 74.90 -151.14 58.34
CA TYR A 43 74.57 -149.75 58.68
C TYR A 43 75.53 -148.76 58.02
N THR A 44 76.80 -149.12 57.83
CA THR A 44 77.79 -148.22 57.19
C THR A 44 77.44 -147.87 55.74
N HIS A 45 76.85 -148.78 54.96
CA HIS A 45 76.46 -148.47 53.58
C HIS A 45 75.21 -147.58 53.50
N LYS A 46 74.24 -147.78 54.41
CA LYS A 46 73.05 -146.93 54.48
C LYS A 46 73.42 -145.53 54.95
N ASP A 47 74.27 -145.42 55.96
CA ASP A 47 74.76 -144.13 56.45
C ASP A 47 75.55 -143.38 55.36
N ILE A 48 76.38 -144.07 54.56
CA ILE A 48 77.09 -143.45 53.42
C ILE A 48 76.13 -143.00 52.31
N LEU A 49 75.08 -143.76 52.00
CA LEU A 49 74.08 -143.39 51.00
C LEU A 49 73.20 -142.23 51.48
N ASP A 50 72.80 -142.23 52.76
CA ASP A 50 72.03 -141.15 53.37
C ASP A 50 72.86 -139.85 53.48
N ILE A 51 74.18 -139.97 53.75
CA ILE A 51 75.11 -138.85 53.66
C ILE A 51 75.24 -138.34 52.21
N GLY A 52 75.35 -139.25 51.22
CA GLY A 52 75.40 -138.89 49.80
C GLY A 52 74.14 -138.18 49.33
N ALA A 53 72.96 -138.69 49.71
CA ALA A 53 71.67 -138.05 49.43
C ALA A 53 71.55 -136.69 50.12
N SER A 54 72.00 -136.55 51.38
CA SER A 54 72.00 -135.26 52.07
C SER A 54 72.96 -134.24 51.43
N ILE A 55 74.11 -134.68 50.93
CA ILE A 55 75.05 -133.81 50.20
C ILE A 55 74.47 -133.39 48.85
N GLN A 56 73.84 -134.32 48.12
CA GLN A 56 73.17 -134.02 46.86
C GLN A 56 71.99 -133.06 47.05
N ASP A 57 71.12 -133.30 48.03
CA ASP A 57 70.01 -132.39 48.37
C ASP A 57 70.51 -130.99 48.73
N LYS A 58 71.61 -130.89 49.50
CA LYS A 58 72.22 -129.60 49.85
C LYS A 58 72.81 -128.89 48.63
N GLU A 59 73.45 -129.63 47.72
CA GLU A 59 73.97 -129.09 46.47
C GLU A 59 72.84 -128.66 45.54
N GLU A 60 71.77 -129.47 45.40
CA GLU A 60 70.58 -129.12 44.62
C GLU A 60 69.89 -127.88 45.19
N GLN A 61 69.71 -127.77 46.50
CA GLN A 61 69.17 -126.57 47.15
C GLN A 61 70.08 -125.36 46.93
N PHE A 62 71.40 -125.53 46.97
CA PHE A 62 72.35 -124.46 46.71
C PHE A 62 72.30 -123.99 45.25
N GLN A 63 72.27 -124.90 44.28
CA GLN A 63 72.12 -124.59 42.85
C GLN A 63 70.75 -123.98 42.54
N GLU A 64 69.67 -124.47 43.16
CA GLU A 64 68.33 -123.91 43.00
C GLU A 64 68.23 -122.50 43.60
N ALA A 65 68.86 -122.25 44.75
CA ALA A 65 68.95 -120.91 45.34
C ALA A 65 69.73 -119.95 44.44
N LEU A 66 70.88 -120.39 43.89
CA LEU A 66 71.65 -119.60 42.91
C LEU A 66 70.85 -119.33 41.63
N PHE A 67 70.07 -120.31 41.14
CA PHE A 67 69.22 -120.14 39.97
C PHE A 67 68.06 -119.17 40.23
N LYS A 68 67.39 -119.28 41.39
CA LYS A 68 66.36 -118.33 41.84
C LYS A 68 66.92 -116.92 42.00
N GLU A 69 68.13 -116.77 42.53
CA GLU A 69 68.79 -115.47 42.64
C GLU A 69 69.10 -114.86 41.27
N ARG A 70 69.56 -115.68 40.30
CA ARG A 70 69.77 -115.23 38.91
C ARG A 70 68.47 -114.83 38.21
N ILE A 71 67.39 -115.59 38.42
CA ILE A 71 66.06 -115.23 37.90
C ILE A 71 65.60 -113.92 38.52
N ALA A 72 65.68 -113.77 39.84
CA ALA A 72 65.27 -112.53 40.52
C ALA A 72 66.07 -111.31 40.04
N LYS A 73 67.38 -111.47 39.79
CA LYS A 73 68.22 -110.42 39.18
C LYS A 73 67.76 -110.08 37.76
N ALA A 74 67.53 -111.09 36.92
CA ALA A 74 67.07 -110.88 35.54
C ALA A 74 65.65 -110.25 35.49
N GLU A 75 64.73 -110.68 36.36
CA GLU A 75 63.41 -110.09 36.50
C GLU A 75 63.50 -108.63 36.96
N ALA A 76 64.35 -108.33 37.95
CA ALA A 76 64.56 -106.96 38.41
C ALA A 76 65.12 -106.06 37.29
N GLU A 77 66.06 -106.55 36.49
CA GLU A 77 66.59 -105.83 35.33
C GLU A 77 65.52 -105.58 34.25
N VAL A 78 64.67 -106.58 33.96
CA VAL A 78 63.55 -106.44 33.03
C VAL A 78 62.53 -105.44 33.56
N TRP A 79 62.18 -105.48 34.84
CA TRP A 79 61.29 -104.53 35.48
C TRP A 79 61.85 -103.11 35.49
N ALA A 80 63.15 -102.94 35.70
CA ALA A 80 63.81 -101.64 35.62
C ALA A 80 63.73 -101.07 34.19
N LYS A 81 64.03 -101.88 33.17
CA LYS A 81 63.88 -101.48 31.76
C LYS A 81 62.44 -101.16 31.38
N ALA A 82 61.48 -101.95 31.86
CA ALA A 82 60.06 -101.71 31.61
C ALA A 82 59.57 -100.40 32.25
N LYS A 83 59.99 -100.10 33.49
CA LYS A 83 59.69 -98.82 34.16
C LYS A 83 60.28 -97.62 33.41
N GLU A 84 61.52 -97.75 32.92
CA GLU A 84 62.16 -96.69 32.16
C GLU A 84 61.45 -96.45 30.82
N LEU A 85 61.13 -97.51 30.07
CA LEU A 85 60.35 -97.40 28.82
C LEU A 85 58.95 -96.82 29.07
N GLN A 86 58.29 -97.21 30.16
CA GLN A 86 57.00 -96.65 30.55
C GLN A 86 57.11 -95.16 30.85
N LYS A 87 58.13 -94.75 31.60
CA LYS A 87 58.37 -93.34 31.91
C LYS A 87 58.62 -92.52 30.65
N GLN A 88 59.45 -93.01 29.74
CA GLN A 88 59.72 -92.37 28.45
C GLN A 88 58.46 -92.29 27.57
N ALA A 89 57.63 -93.34 27.54
CA ALA A 89 56.38 -93.33 26.81
C ALA A 89 55.38 -92.31 27.38
N VAL A 90 55.32 -92.18 28.71
CA VAL A 90 54.47 -91.20 29.40
C VAL A 90 54.97 -89.78 29.17
N GLU A 91 56.28 -89.52 29.30
CA GLU A 91 56.88 -88.21 28.99
C GLU A 91 56.60 -87.82 27.54
N LYS A 92 56.79 -88.74 26.59
CA LYS A 92 56.49 -88.49 25.18
C LYS A 92 55.01 -88.18 24.95
N ALA A 93 54.09 -88.93 25.58
CA ALA A 93 52.66 -88.68 25.47
C ALA A 93 52.25 -87.31 26.08
N ILE A 94 52.90 -86.91 27.17
CA ILE A 94 52.67 -85.59 27.80
C ILE A 94 53.16 -84.48 26.87
N GLU A 95 54.35 -84.59 26.29
CA GLU A 95 54.86 -83.58 25.36
C GLU A 95 54.00 -83.50 24.09
N GLU A 96 53.61 -84.63 23.50
CA GLU A 96 52.68 -84.63 22.36
C GLU A 96 51.31 -84.02 22.70
N ALA A 97 50.80 -84.23 23.92
CA ALA A 97 49.55 -83.62 24.37
C ALA A 97 49.70 -82.10 24.59
N LYS A 98 50.83 -81.63 25.14
CA LYS A 98 51.14 -80.20 25.28
C LYS A 98 51.28 -79.53 23.92
N ASP A 99 51.95 -80.17 22.96
CA ASP A 99 52.12 -79.65 21.61
C ASP A 99 50.77 -79.53 20.89
N LYS A 100 49.92 -80.55 20.97
CA LYS A 100 48.55 -80.50 20.44
C LYS A 100 47.75 -79.38 21.09
N HIS A 101 47.78 -79.28 22.42
CA HIS A 101 47.07 -78.23 23.13
C HIS A 101 47.56 -76.83 22.75
N ARG A 102 48.88 -76.65 22.55
CA ARG A 102 49.46 -75.40 22.09
C ARG A 102 48.98 -75.02 20.69
N ILE A 103 48.90 -75.99 19.78
CA ILE A 103 48.35 -75.78 18.44
C ILE A 103 46.87 -75.39 18.52
N ASP A 104 46.08 -76.08 19.34
CA ASP A 104 44.66 -75.78 19.54
C ASP A 104 44.45 -74.36 20.11
N LEU A 105 45.28 -73.94 21.06
CA LEU A 105 45.27 -72.58 21.61
C LEU A 105 45.56 -71.54 20.52
N LEU A 106 46.58 -71.75 19.68
CA LEU A 106 46.90 -70.82 18.59
C LEU A 106 45.76 -70.71 17.57
N ILE A 107 45.13 -71.84 17.20
CA ILE A 107 43.98 -71.84 16.30
C ILE A 107 42.80 -71.10 16.94
N LEU A 108 42.58 -71.29 18.24
CA LEU A 108 41.50 -70.62 18.96
C LEU A 108 41.74 -69.12 19.07
N GLU A 109 42.97 -68.69 19.36
CA GLU A 109 43.37 -67.28 19.36
C GLU A 109 43.17 -66.63 17.99
N GLU A 110 43.59 -67.29 16.91
CA GLU A 110 43.39 -66.78 15.55
C GLU A 110 41.91 -66.65 15.20
N LYS A 111 41.07 -67.61 15.59
CA LYS A 111 39.61 -67.54 15.40
C LYS A 111 39.00 -66.38 16.17
N HIS A 112 39.31 -66.25 17.46
CA HIS A 112 38.82 -65.13 18.27
C HIS A 112 39.27 -63.78 17.72
N GLN A 113 40.49 -63.67 17.21
CA GLN A 113 40.99 -62.43 16.62
C GLN A 113 40.24 -62.07 15.33
N LYS A 114 39.92 -63.06 14.48
CA LYS A 114 39.08 -62.86 13.29
C LYS A 114 37.65 -62.46 13.67
N ASP A 115 37.03 -63.17 14.62
CA ASP A 115 35.68 -62.86 15.08
C ASP A 115 35.59 -61.44 15.66
N LEU A 116 36.61 -61.01 16.43
CA LEU A 116 36.70 -59.64 16.94
C LEU A 116 36.85 -58.62 15.81
N GLN A 117 37.67 -58.88 14.80
CA GLN A 117 37.80 -58.01 13.63
C GLN A 117 36.47 -57.87 12.88
N ASP A 118 35.79 -58.99 12.61
CA ASP A 118 34.49 -59.01 11.94
C ASP A 118 33.42 -58.23 12.72
N VAL A 119 33.38 -58.39 14.05
CA VAL A 119 32.44 -57.64 14.91
C VAL A 119 32.76 -56.16 14.91
N VAL A 120 34.04 -55.78 14.99
CA VAL A 120 34.47 -54.37 14.92
C VAL A 120 34.09 -53.76 13.57
N GLU A 121 34.31 -54.47 12.46
CA GLU A 121 33.95 -53.99 11.13
C GLU A 121 32.43 -53.85 10.96
N LYS A 122 31.65 -54.84 11.39
CA LYS A 122 30.17 -54.77 11.37
C LYS A 122 29.65 -53.61 12.22
N THR A 123 30.17 -53.47 13.45
CA THR A 123 29.78 -52.38 14.34
C THR A 123 30.15 -51.02 13.75
N ARG A 124 31.31 -50.90 13.12
CA ARG A 124 31.75 -49.68 12.43
C ARG A 124 30.84 -49.34 11.26
N LEU A 125 30.45 -50.31 10.45
CA LEU A 125 29.51 -50.12 9.34
C LEU A 125 28.14 -49.67 9.84
N GLU A 126 27.59 -50.32 10.87
CA GLU A 126 26.32 -49.93 11.49
C GLU A 126 26.38 -48.52 12.08
N MET A 127 27.48 -48.19 12.77
CA MET A 127 27.70 -46.85 13.30
C MET A 127 27.73 -45.78 12.20
N HIS A 128 28.46 -46.04 11.09
CA HIS A 128 28.49 -45.13 9.95
C HIS A 128 27.10 -44.96 9.32
N ARG A 129 26.37 -46.05 9.12
CA ARG A 129 25.01 -46.01 8.59
C ARG A 129 24.06 -45.21 9.49
N ASN A 130 24.09 -45.46 10.79
CA ASN A 130 23.26 -44.72 11.75
C ASN A 130 23.61 -43.23 11.74
N MET A 131 24.90 -42.89 11.68
CA MET A 131 25.36 -41.50 11.57
C MET A 131 24.87 -40.83 10.29
N GLU A 132 24.92 -41.52 9.14
CA GLU A 132 24.38 -41.00 7.88
C GLU A 132 22.87 -40.78 7.92
N GLU A 133 22.13 -41.69 8.56
CA GLU A 133 20.68 -41.57 8.70
C GLU A 133 20.28 -40.42 9.63
N GLU A 134 21.00 -40.20 10.74
CA GLU A 134 20.81 -39.03 11.60
C GLU A 134 21.15 -37.73 10.85
N LEU A 135 22.29 -37.69 10.14
CA LEU A 135 22.69 -36.53 9.37
C LEU A 135 21.65 -36.16 8.30
N LYS A 136 21.10 -37.16 7.60
CA LYS A 136 20.00 -36.96 6.63
C LYS A 136 18.75 -36.39 7.31
N ARG A 137 18.38 -36.90 8.48
CA ARG A 137 17.22 -36.40 9.25
C ARG A 137 17.42 -34.95 9.68
N GLU A 138 18.59 -34.61 10.20
CA GLU A 138 18.91 -33.23 10.60
C GLU A 138 18.95 -32.27 9.40
N ASN A 139 19.53 -32.70 8.28
CA ASN A 139 19.55 -31.90 7.05
C ASN A 139 18.14 -31.63 6.54
N LEU A 140 17.29 -32.66 6.42
CA LEU A 140 15.90 -32.50 5.99
C LEU A 140 15.14 -31.55 6.93
N ALA A 141 15.33 -31.68 8.24
CA ALA A 141 14.72 -30.77 9.21
C ALA A 141 15.24 -29.33 9.06
N ALA A 142 16.53 -29.14 8.77
CA ALA A 142 17.14 -27.83 8.53
C ALA A 142 16.61 -27.18 7.23
N GLU A 143 16.49 -27.96 6.16
CA GLU A 143 15.90 -27.56 4.89
C GLU A 143 14.45 -27.13 5.07
N GLN A 144 13.63 -27.93 5.76
CA GLN A 144 12.24 -27.56 6.06
C GLN A 144 12.14 -26.25 6.85
N ARG A 145 12.99 -26.08 7.88
CA ARG A 145 13.07 -24.82 8.63
C ARG A 145 13.46 -23.65 7.72
N MET A 146 14.36 -23.87 6.77
CA MET A 146 14.80 -22.85 5.83
C MET A 146 13.70 -22.49 4.81
N VAL A 147 13.02 -23.49 4.24
CA VAL A 147 11.87 -23.29 3.34
C VAL A 147 10.78 -22.50 4.03
N HIS A 148 10.40 -22.87 5.25
CA HIS A 148 9.39 -22.13 6.01
C HIS A 148 9.81 -20.68 6.29
N ARG A 149 11.09 -20.43 6.62
CA ARG A 149 11.62 -19.05 6.77
C ARG A 149 11.52 -18.26 5.46
N ILE A 150 11.94 -18.86 4.34
CA ILE A 150 11.87 -18.21 3.02
C ILE A 150 10.41 -17.90 2.66
N GLN A 151 9.49 -18.84 2.85
CA GLN A 151 8.06 -18.62 2.60
C GLN A 151 7.51 -17.47 3.45
N ARG A 152 7.87 -17.39 4.73
CA ARG A 152 7.47 -16.28 5.60
C ARG A 152 7.99 -14.93 5.09
N ILE A 153 9.26 -14.85 4.72
CA ILE A 153 9.87 -13.63 4.15
C ILE A 153 9.19 -13.25 2.83
N MET A 154 8.87 -14.22 1.97
CA MET A 154 8.14 -13.95 0.72
C MET A 154 6.75 -13.37 0.99
N MET A 155 6.02 -13.87 1.99
CA MET A 155 4.71 -13.34 2.38
C MET A 155 4.81 -11.92 2.95
N GLU A 156 5.82 -11.66 3.79
CA GLU A 156 6.09 -10.33 4.34
C GLU A 156 6.44 -9.33 3.22
N CYS A 157 7.34 -9.68 2.33
CA CYS A 157 7.71 -8.86 1.17
C CYS A 157 6.50 -8.62 0.24
N HIS A 158 5.66 -9.63 0.00
CA HIS A 158 4.44 -9.46 -0.77
C HIS A 158 3.49 -8.46 -0.10
N ARG A 159 3.32 -8.56 1.23
CA ARG A 159 2.49 -7.62 2.00
C ARG A 159 3.03 -6.20 1.92
N GLU A 160 4.33 -6.02 2.09
CA GLU A 160 4.99 -4.72 1.97
C GLU A 160 4.85 -4.13 0.57
N LYS A 161 4.99 -4.96 -0.48
CA LYS A 161 4.74 -4.54 -1.86
C LYS A 161 3.31 -4.04 -2.06
N VAL A 162 2.31 -4.78 -1.59
CA VAL A 162 0.90 -4.36 -1.69
C VAL A 162 0.67 -3.03 -0.97
N GLN A 163 1.17 -2.89 0.26
CA GLN A 163 1.06 -1.64 1.02
C GLN A 163 1.77 -0.47 0.35
N ALA A 164 2.95 -0.69 -0.25
CA ALA A 164 3.67 0.34 -0.98
C ALA A 164 2.89 0.78 -2.24
N VAL A 165 2.32 -0.18 -2.99
CA VAL A 165 1.48 0.12 -4.16
C VAL A 165 0.21 0.86 -3.76
N GLU A 166 -0.43 0.49 -2.65
CA GLU A 166 -1.62 1.19 -2.15
C GLU A 166 -1.31 2.63 -1.74
N LYS A 167 -0.20 2.86 -1.03
CA LYS A 167 0.26 4.20 -0.66
C LYS A 167 0.56 5.05 -1.90
N ALA A 168 1.31 4.52 -2.86
CA ALA A 168 1.61 5.21 -4.11
C ALA A 168 0.34 5.58 -4.89
N ARG A 169 -0.63 4.65 -5.00
CA ARG A 169 -1.92 4.92 -5.63
C ARG A 169 -2.74 5.97 -4.88
N HIS A 170 -2.68 5.98 -3.55
CA HIS A 170 -3.36 7.00 -2.75
C HIS A 170 -2.76 8.39 -2.98
N GLU A 171 -1.43 8.48 -2.99
CA GLU A 171 -0.69 9.71 -3.29
C GLU A 171 -0.98 10.22 -4.71
N GLU A 172 -0.98 9.33 -5.71
CA GLU A 172 -1.35 9.66 -7.10
C GLU A 172 -2.78 10.20 -7.20
N ARG A 173 -3.76 9.55 -6.55
CA ARG A 173 -5.16 10.01 -6.55
C ARG A 173 -5.30 11.38 -5.89
N HIS A 174 -4.63 11.57 -4.76
CA HIS A 174 -4.66 12.85 -4.05
C HIS A 174 -4.00 13.97 -4.86
N LEU A 175 -2.90 13.68 -5.56
CA LEU A 175 -2.27 14.65 -6.46
C LEU A 175 -3.16 14.97 -7.66
N ALA A 176 -3.77 13.95 -8.29
CA ALA A 176 -4.72 14.13 -9.38
C ALA A 176 -5.95 14.94 -8.95
N GLU A 177 -6.45 14.74 -7.72
CA GLU A 177 -7.54 15.54 -7.18
C GLU A 177 -7.14 17.00 -6.96
N LYS A 178 -5.94 17.25 -6.40
CA LYS A 178 -5.40 18.61 -6.26
C LYS A 178 -5.26 19.31 -7.61
N GLU A 179 -4.74 18.61 -8.61
CA GLU A 179 -4.56 19.15 -9.96
C GLU A 179 -5.93 19.42 -10.62
N MET A 180 -6.90 18.51 -10.48
CA MET A 180 -8.28 18.74 -10.92
C MET A 180 -8.89 19.97 -10.24
N GLN A 181 -8.71 20.14 -8.93
CA GLN A 181 -9.21 21.31 -8.21
C GLN A 181 -8.53 22.59 -8.69
N ALA A 182 -7.22 22.56 -8.95
CA ALA A 182 -6.48 23.70 -9.49
C ALA A 182 -6.99 24.07 -10.90
N HIS A 183 -7.21 23.08 -11.78
CA HIS A 183 -7.81 23.29 -13.09
C HIS A 183 -9.23 23.84 -12.99
N ARG A 184 -10.07 23.33 -12.08
CA ARG A 184 -11.41 23.87 -11.84
C ARG A 184 -11.38 25.33 -11.41
N ARG A 185 -10.45 25.72 -10.53
CA ARG A 185 -10.27 27.11 -10.10
C ARG A 185 -9.86 28.00 -11.27
N LYS A 186 -8.86 27.58 -12.07
CA LYS A 186 -8.42 28.30 -13.27
C LYS A 186 -9.58 28.49 -14.27
N ALA A 187 -10.31 27.42 -14.58
CA ALA A 187 -11.45 27.50 -15.51
C ALA A 187 -12.56 28.43 -14.98
N MET A 188 -12.83 28.41 -13.67
CA MET A 188 -13.79 29.32 -13.04
C MET A 188 -13.33 30.78 -13.14
N GLU A 189 -12.05 31.04 -12.91
CA GLU A 189 -11.45 32.38 -13.06
C GLU A 189 -11.50 32.87 -14.51
N GLU A 190 -11.18 32.02 -15.48
CA GLU A 190 -11.32 32.33 -16.91
C GLU A 190 -12.77 32.65 -17.29
N LEU A 191 -13.74 31.87 -16.80
CA LEU A 191 -15.18 32.15 -17.00
C LEU A 191 -15.60 33.48 -16.38
N LEU A 192 -15.15 33.79 -15.16
CA LEU A 192 -15.44 35.07 -14.52
C LEU A 192 -14.83 36.24 -15.29
N ASN A 193 -13.57 36.11 -15.72
CA ASN A 193 -12.88 37.13 -16.50
C ASN A 193 -13.56 37.37 -17.86
N ALA A 194 -13.96 36.29 -18.56
CA ALA A 194 -14.73 36.38 -19.80
C ALA A 194 -16.13 36.99 -19.55
N GLY A 195 -16.78 36.65 -18.44
CA GLY A 195 -18.04 37.27 -18.04
C GLY A 195 -17.90 38.78 -17.81
N VAL A 196 -16.86 39.19 -17.08
CA VAL A 196 -16.55 40.61 -16.83
C VAL A 196 -16.24 41.36 -18.12
N SER A 197 -15.50 40.76 -19.06
CA SER A 197 -15.23 41.41 -20.36
C SER A 197 -16.49 41.56 -21.19
N VAL A 198 -17.36 40.53 -21.26
CA VAL A 198 -18.66 40.61 -21.95
C VAL A 198 -19.54 41.70 -21.34
N VAL A 199 -19.65 41.78 -20.02
CA VAL A 199 -20.43 42.83 -19.35
C VAL A 199 -19.85 44.22 -19.63
N LYS A 200 -18.52 44.35 -19.63
CA LYS A 200 -17.85 45.63 -19.95
C LYS A 200 -18.10 46.05 -21.41
N ASP A 201 -18.08 45.12 -22.35
CA ASP A 201 -18.31 45.41 -23.76
C ASP A 201 -19.79 45.68 -24.05
N GLN A 202 -20.71 44.95 -23.39
CA GLN A 202 -22.14 45.28 -23.41
C GLN A 202 -22.39 46.68 -22.86
N LYS A 203 -21.79 47.04 -21.72
CA LYS A 203 -21.91 48.38 -21.14
C LYS A 203 -21.43 49.47 -22.10
N LYS A 204 -20.25 49.30 -22.72
CA LYS A 204 -19.74 50.24 -23.75
C LYS A 204 -20.69 50.32 -24.95
N SER A 205 -21.22 49.19 -25.42
CA SER A 205 -22.17 49.17 -26.53
C SER A 205 -23.46 49.93 -26.19
N VAL A 206 -23.99 49.75 -24.98
CA VAL A 206 -25.17 50.49 -24.50
C VAL A 206 -24.86 51.97 -24.35
N GLU A 207 -23.70 52.34 -23.81
CA GLU A 207 -23.26 53.74 -23.73
C GLU A 207 -23.14 54.40 -25.11
N LEU A 208 -22.64 53.68 -26.12
CA LEU A 208 -22.61 54.16 -27.51
C LEU A 208 -24.03 54.35 -28.07
N LEU A 209 -24.92 53.38 -27.88
CA LEU A 209 -26.31 53.50 -28.29
C LEU A 209 -27.02 54.67 -27.62
N ILE A 210 -26.77 54.91 -26.32
CA ILE A 210 -27.34 56.07 -25.61
C ILE A 210 -26.86 57.37 -26.26
N LYS A 211 -25.55 57.51 -26.52
CA LYS A 211 -24.99 58.71 -27.17
C LYS A 211 -25.55 58.92 -28.58
N GLU A 212 -25.72 57.86 -29.36
CA GLU A 212 -26.33 57.92 -30.69
C GLU A 212 -27.79 58.38 -30.59
N ARG A 213 -28.59 57.82 -29.66
CA ARG A 213 -29.98 58.23 -29.44
C ARG A 213 -30.10 59.66 -28.92
N GLU A 214 -29.22 60.09 -28.02
CA GLU A 214 -29.15 61.48 -27.56
C GLU A 214 -28.84 62.43 -28.72
N HIS A 215 -27.91 62.06 -29.59
CA HIS A 215 -27.59 62.86 -30.77
C HIS A 215 -28.77 62.95 -31.75
N GLU A 216 -29.42 61.83 -32.07
CA GLU A 216 -30.65 61.80 -32.89
C GLU A 216 -31.74 62.67 -32.26
N MET A 217 -32.00 62.52 -30.97
CA MET A 217 -33.00 63.31 -30.23
C MET A 217 -32.69 64.81 -30.27
N ASN A 218 -31.43 65.20 -30.09
CA ASN A 218 -30.99 66.59 -30.19
C ASN A 218 -31.19 67.17 -31.59
N ILE A 219 -30.96 66.39 -32.64
CA ILE A 219 -31.26 66.80 -34.03
C ILE A 219 -32.75 67.06 -34.18
N TYR A 220 -33.61 66.12 -33.78
CA TYR A 220 -35.06 66.28 -33.87
C TYR A 220 -35.55 67.46 -33.04
N TYR A 221 -35.03 67.65 -31.82
CA TYR A 221 -35.36 68.80 -30.98
C TYR A 221 -34.94 70.12 -31.65
N GLY A 222 -33.73 70.17 -32.21
CA GLY A 222 -33.24 71.34 -32.95
C GLY A 222 -34.03 71.63 -34.22
N MET A 223 -34.53 70.61 -34.91
CA MET A 223 -35.45 70.78 -36.05
C MET A 223 -36.80 71.33 -35.59
N ALA A 224 -37.41 70.74 -34.56
CA ALA A 224 -38.69 71.19 -34.02
C ALA A 224 -38.62 72.62 -33.45
N HIS A 225 -37.51 72.98 -32.80
CA HIS A 225 -37.30 74.34 -32.29
C HIS A 225 -37.15 75.35 -33.42
N ARG A 226 -36.38 75.03 -34.47
CA ARG A 226 -36.27 75.87 -35.67
C ARG A 226 -37.62 76.05 -36.37
N GLN A 227 -38.38 74.97 -36.56
CA GLN A 227 -39.73 75.04 -37.13
C GLN A 227 -40.64 75.95 -36.31
N LYS A 228 -40.65 75.82 -34.97
CA LYS A 228 -41.42 76.74 -34.13
C LYS A 228 -40.96 78.19 -34.25
N GLN A 229 -39.65 78.43 -34.35
CA GLN A 229 -39.11 79.78 -34.53
C GLN A 229 -39.49 80.36 -35.89
N GLU A 230 -39.44 79.54 -36.94
CA GLU A 230 -39.88 79.89 -38.30
C GLU A 230 -41.39 80.17 -38.33
N GLU A 231 -42.23 79.31 -37.73
CA GLU A 231 -43.67 79.53 -37.58
C GLU A 231 -43.98 80.84 -36.85
N VAL A 232 -43.29 81.12 -35.74
CA VAL A 232 -43.45 82.39 -35.00
C VAL A 232 -43.00 83.57 -35.86
N GLN A 233 -41.91 83.44 -36.62
CA GLN A 233 -41.40 84.49 -37.49
C GLN A 233 -42.35 84.75 -38.67
N GLU A 234 -42.92 83.71 -39.27
CA GLU A 234 -43.96 83.83 -40.31
C GLU A 234 -45.19 84.55 -39.77
N VAL A 235 -45.69 84.15 -38.60
CA VAL A 235 -46.82 84.81 -37.93
C VAL A 235 -46.51 86.29 -37.62
N LEU A 236 -45.29 86.61 -37.17
CA LEU A 236 -44.87 87.99 -36.95
C LEU A 236 -44.82 88.79 -38.25
N GLN A 237 -44.28 88.24 -39.34
CA GLN A 237 -44.25 88.90 -40.64
C GLN A 237 -45.66 89.11 -41.22
N GLU A 238 -46.56 88.16 -41.02
CA GLU A 238 -47.95 88.29 -41.45
C GLU A 238 -48.72 89.32 -40.60
N ALA A 239 -48.48 89.34 -39.29
CA ALA A 239 -48.98 90.40 -38.40
C ALA A 239 -48.43 91.79 -38.79
N GLU A 240 -47.15 91.89 -39.19
CA GLU A 240 -46.56 93.14 -39.66
C GLU A 240 -47.18 93.59 -40.98
N LYS A 241 -47.35 92.70 -41.96
CA LYS A 241 -48.02 93.00 -43.24
C LYS A 241 -49.46 93.46 -43.02
N THR A 242 -50.23 92.75 -42.19
CA THR A 242 -51.60 93.13 -41.87
C THR A 242 -51.66 94.47 -41.14
N HIS A 243 -50.74 94.71 -40.19
CA HIS A 243 -50.62 96.00 -39.53
C HIS A 243 -50.31 97.13 -40.52
N GLN A 244 -49.38 96.91 -41.44
CA GLN A 244 -49.00 97.88 -42.47
C GLN A 244 -50.15 98.21 -43.44
N VAL A 245 -50.93 97.21 -43.84
CA VAL A 245 -52.17 97.41 -44.63
C VAL A 245 -53.21 98.20 -43.83
N THR A 246 -53.36 97.90 -42.55
CA THR A 246 -54.31 98.62 -41.67
C THR A 246 -53.89 100.08 -41.49
N LEU A 247 -52.59 100.33 -41.29
CA LEU A 247 -51.98 101.66 -41.25
C LEU A 247 -52.22 102.42 -42.55
N GLY A 248 -52.00 101.79 -43.71
CA GLY A 248 -52.29 102.36 -45.02
C GLY A 248 -53.76 102.78 -45.16
N ASN A 249 -54.70 101.91 -44.78
CA ASN A 249 -56.13 102.22 -44.79
C ASN A 249 -56.51 103.40 -43.87
N VAL A 250 -55.88 103.51 -42.69
CA VAL A 250 -56.09 104.65 -41.79
C VAL A 250 -55.50 105.93 -42.38
N MET A 251 -54.33 105.83 -43.01
CA MET A 251 -53.67 106.94 -43.70
C MET A 251 -54.54 107.46 -44.86
N ASP A 252 -55.12 106.57 -45.65
CA ASP A 252 -56.03 106.92 -46.75
C ASP A 252 -57.30 107.59 -46.24
N LYS A 253 -57.89 107.08 -45.14
CA LYS A 253 -59.03 107.74 -44.47
C LYS A 253 -58.66 109.14 -43.95
N LEU A 254 -57.46 109.32 -43.42
CA LEU A 254 -56.98 110.63 -42.96
C LEU A 254 -56.80 111.60 -44.14
N VAL A 255 -56.18 111.16 -45.23
CA VAL A 255 -56.01 111.96 -46.46
C VAL A 255 -57.38 112.34 -47.05
N ASN A 256 -58.33 111.40 -47.08
CA ASN A 256 -59.69 111.66 -47.55
C ASN A 256 -60.41 112.70 -46.67
N THR A 257 -60.40 112.53 -45.35
CA THR A 257 -61.02 113.50 -44.42
C THR A 257 -60.34 114.87 -44.47
N GLN A 258 -59.03 114.92 -44.70
CA GLN A 258 -58.30 116.17 -44.92
C GLN A 258 -58.67 116.83 -46.27
N GLY A 259 -58.90 116.04 -47.31
CA GLY A 259 -59.43 116.49 -48.60
C GLY A 259 -60.84 117.06 -48.48
N GLU A 260 -61.72 116.39 -47.72
CA GLU A 260 -63.06 116.86 -47.38
C GLU A 260 -63.02 118.19 -46.60
N LEU A 261 -62.14 118.30 -45.60
CA LEU A 261 -61.96 119.54 -44.83
C LEU A 261 -61.46 120.70 -45.70
N LEU A 262 -60.53 120.45 -46.62
CA LEU A 262 -60.05 121.47 -47.57
C LEU A 262 -61.16 121.91 -48.53
N SER A 263 -62.00 120.98 -48.99
CA SER A 263 -63.18 121.28 -49.81
C SER A 263 -64.17 122.17 -49.06
N ILE A 264 -64.50 121.82 -47.81
CA ILE A 264 -65.39 122.61 -46.94
C ILE A 264 -64.80 123.99 -46.67
N ALA A 265 -63.50 124.10 -46.39
CA ALA A 265 -62.82 125.37 -46.20
C ALA A 265 -62.90 126.26 -47.46
N LYS A 266 -62.78 125.66 -48.65
CA LYS A 266 -62.93 126.37 -49.93
C LYS A 266 -64.36 126.82 -50.16
N GLN A 267 -65.36 126.00 -49.85
CA GLN A 267 -66.78 126.36 -49.91
C GLN A 267 -67.12 127.51 -48.94
N LEU A 268 -66.61 127.47 -47.71
CA LEU A 268 -66.75 128.55 -46.72
C LEU A 268 -66.09 129.84 -47.20
N GLY A 269 -64.91 129.77 -47.82
CA GLY A 269 -64.25 130.93 -48.41
C GLY A 269 -65.08 131.58 -49.52
N ILE A 270 -65.70 130.77 -50.38
CA ILE A 270 -66.63 131.26 -51.41
C ILE A 270 -67.87 131.88 -50.75
N MET A 271 -68.53 131.20 -49.81
CA MET A 271 -69.70 131.73 -49.08
C MET A 271 -69.40 133.05 -48.35
N THR A 272 -68.19 133.22 -47.81
CA THR A 272 -67.77 134.45 -47.14
C THR A 272 -67.60 135.59 -48.13
N ASN A 273 -66.98 135.34 -49.29
CA ASN A 273 -66.87 136.36 -50.34
C ASN A 273 -68.24 136.77 -50.90
N TRP A 274 -69.17 135.83 -51.05
CA TRP A 274 -70.55 136.13 -51.44
C TRP A 274 -71.27 136.98 -50.40
N LYS A 275 -71.06 136.70 -49.11
CA LYS A 275 -71.60 137.51 -48.02
C LYS A 275 -71.04 138.94 -48.06
N ASP A 276 -69.72 139.08 -48.21
CA ASP A 276 -69.07 140.39 -48.20
C ASP A 276 -69.47 141.23 -49.43
N PHE A 277 -69.56 140.61 -50.62
CA PHE A 277 -70.06 141.27 -51.84
C PHE A 277 -71.51 141.77 -51.68
N LEU A 278 -72.39 140.93 -51.11
CA LEU A 278 -73.78 141.31 -50.86
C LEU A 278 -73.89 142.40 -49.78
N GLU A 279 -73.02 142.38 -48.77
CA GLU A 279 -72.97 143.46 -47.77
C GLU A 279 -72.50 144.79 -48.38
N GLU A 280 -71.56 144.76 -49.33
CA GLU A 280 -71.08 145.94 -50.04
C GLU A 280 -72.16 146.56 -50.95
N GLU A 281 -72.85 145.76 -51.78
CA GLU A 281 -73.99 146.23 -52.59
C GLU A 281 -75.12 146.80 -51.72
N LEU A 282 -75.38 146.19 -50.56
CA LEU A 282 -76.39 146.68 -49.63
C LEU A 282 -75.99 148.01 -48.98
N GLN A 283 -74.70 148.25 -48.82
CA GLN A 283 -74.15 149.51 -48.32
C GLN A 283 -74.16 150.60 -49.39
N GLU A 284 -73.88 150.26 -50.65
CA GLU A 284 -73.99 151.18 -51.80
C GLU A 284 -75.45 151.60 -52.05
N THR A 285 -76.39 150.65 -52.04
CA THR A 285 -77.82 150.96 -52.14
C THR A 285 -78.29 151.81 -50.97
N ARG A 286 -77.84 151.52 -49.74
CA ARG A 286 -78.12 152.37 -48.55
C ARG A 286 -77.59 153.80 -48.75
N ALA A 287 -76.38 153.98 -49.26
CA ALA A 287 -75.80 155.29 -49.53
C ALA A 287 -76.57 156.05 -50.64
N ALA A 288 -77.04 155.34 -51.68
CA ALA A 288 -77.85 155.91 -52.74
C ALA A 288 -79.23 156.35 -52.24
N PHE A 289 -79.92 155.53 -51.45
CA PHE A 289 -81.19 155.89 -50.80
C PHE A 289 -81.03 157.10 -49.88
N GLN A 290 -79.96 157.15 -49.08
CA GLN A 290 -79.70 158.29 -48.20
C GLN A 290 -79.44 159.58 -49.00
N LYS A 291 -78.69 159.51 -50.12
CA LYS A 291 -78.51 160.65 -51.02
C LYS A 291 -79.82 161.13 -51.63
N TYR A 292 -80.69 160.22 -52.07
CA TYR A 292 -82.00 160.57 -52.63
C TYR A 292 -82.90 161.26 -51.61
N ILE A 293 -82.95 160.74 -50.38
CA ILE A 293 -83.74 161.32 -49.27
C ILE A 293 -83.25 162.74 -48.96
N ASN A 294 -81.93 162.92 -48.84
CA ASN A 294 -81.33 164.23 -48.55
C ASN A 294 -81.58 165.26 -49.67
N TYR A 295 -81.62 164.83 -50.94
CA TYR A 295 -81.87 165.73 -52.07
C TYR A 295 -83.35 166.14 -52.21
N THR A 296 -84.27 165.20 -51.95
CA THR A 296 -85.71 165.39 -52.23
C THR A 296 -86.43 166.09 -51.08
N PHE A 297 -85.94 165.95 -49.84
CA PHE A 297 -86.57 166.51 -48.65
C PHE A 297 -85.55 167.29 -47.79
N PRO A 298 -85.19 168.54 -48.16
CA PRO A 298 -84.18 169.32 -47.44
C PRO A 298 -84.57 169.73 -46.01
N SER A 299 -85.85 169.60 -45.66
CA SER A 299 -86.41 169.92 -44.34
C SER A 299 -86.30 168.77 -43.32
N LEU A 300 -85.77 167.61 -43.70
CA LEU A 300 -85.55 166.46 -42.80
C LEU A 300 -84.15 166.51 -42.17
N SER A 301 -84.10 166.51 -40.83
CA SER A 301 -82.85 166.45 -40.07
C SER A 301 -82.13 165.10 -40.28
N PRO A 302 -80.77 165.07 -40.32
CA PRO A 302 -80.00 163.84 -40.48
C PRO A 302 -80.42 162.78 -39.44
N GLY A 303 -80.75 161.56 -39.90
CA GLY A 303 -81.12 160.41 -39.05
C GLY A 303 -82.63 160.12 -38.93
N HIS A 304 -83.52 161.02 -39.36
CA HIS A 304 -84.98 160.77 -39.30
C HIS A 304 -85.48 159.68 -40.28
N ALA A 305 -84.69 159.29 -41.27
CA ALA A 305 -85.03 158.28 -42.27
C ALA A 305 -84.33 156.90 -42.05
N ASP A 306 -83.58 156.75 -40.96
CA ASP A 306 -82.77 155.55 -40.68
C ASP A 306 -83.61 154.29 -40.34
N PHE A 307 -84.92 154.43 -40.15
CA PHE A 307 -85.83 153.30 -39.92
C PHE A 307 -86.12 152.49 -41.21
N ILE A 308 -85.97 153.09 -42.39
CA ILE A 308 -86.35 152.45 -43.66
C ILE A 308 -85.39 151.30 -44.02
N LEU A 309 -84.11 151.39 -43.62
CA LEU A 309 -83.08 150.35 -43.84
C LEU A 309 -82.15 150.21 -42.61
N PRO A 310 -82.56 149.48 -41.55
CA PRO A 310 -81.81 149.36 -40.29
C PRO A 310 -80.44 148.68 -40.40
N GLU A 311 -79.43 149.18 -39.70
CA GLU A 311 -78.10 148.54 -39.66
C GLU A 311 -78.16 147.12 -39.06
N ARG A 312 -77.51 146.15 -39.72
CA ARG A 312 -77.30 144.82 -39.15
C ARG A 312 -76.09 144.87 -38.22
N LYS A 313 -76.24 144.34 -37.00
CA LYS A 313 -75.15 144.17 -36.02
C LYS A 313 -74.08 143.24 -36.59
N LYS A 314 -72.85 143.73 -36.77
CA LYS A 314 -71.70 142.86 -37.08
C LYS A 314 -71.46 141.92 -35.91
N THR A 315 -71.52 140.60 -36.16
CA THR A 315 -71.13 139.58 -35.18
C THR A 315 -69.61 139.64 -34.91
N PRO A 316 -69.15 139.59 -33.64
CA PRO A 316 -67.72 139.53 -33.35
C PRO A 316 -67.13 138.19 -33.80
N SER A 317 -66.09 138.23 -34.63
CA SER A 317 -65.38 137.03 -35.11
C SER A 317 -64.52 136.41 -34.00
N THR A 318 -65.03 135.40 -33.30
CA THR A 318 -64.33 134.61 -32.26
C THR A 318 -63.35 133.57 -32.84
N LEU A 319 -62.59 133.91 -33.89
CA LEU A 319 -61.68 132.99 -34.60
C LEU A 319 -60.18 133.33 -34.43
N ALA A 320 -59.84 134.33 -33.62
CA ALA A 320 -58.44 134.75 -33.39
C ALA A 320 -57.77 134.14 -32.14
N ALA A 321 -58.49 133.46 -31.24
CA ALA A 321 -57.93 132.98 -29.96
C ALA A 321 -57.34 131.55 -29.99
N ILE A 322 -57.72 130.69 -30.94
CA ILE A 322 -57.35 129.24 -30.92
C ILE A 322 -55.96 128.96 -31.53
N LYS A 323 -55.30 129.96 -32.14
CA LYS A 323 -53.96 129.79 -32.74
C LYS A 323 -52.77 129.82 -31.74
N LYS A 324 -52.99 130.01 -30.43
CA LYS A 324 -51.90 130.11 -29.44
C LYS A 324 -51.74 128.94 -28.46
N GLU A 325 -52.65 127.95 -28.41
CA GLU A 325 -52.56 126.86 -27.41
C GLU A 325 -51.92 125.54 -27.90
N ASN A 326 -51.73 125.34 -29.20
CA ASN A 326 -51.19 124.07 -29.74
C ASN A 326 -49.68 124.09 -30.06
N LEU A 327 -48.89 124.93 -29.38
CA LEU A 327 -47.43 125.00 -29.56
C LEU A 327 -46.62 124.67 -28.28
N VAL A 328 -47.25 124.08 -27.24
CA VAL A 328 -46.59 123.83 -25.93
C VAL A 328 -46.59 122.35 -25.49
N THR A 329 -47.17 121.41 -26.25
CA THR A 329 -47.32 120.00 -25.80
C THR A 329 -46.49 118.95 -26.54
N THR A 330 -45.46 119.33 -27.31
CA THR A 330 -44.61 118.37 -28.05
C THR A 330 -43.17 118.22 -27.52
N GLU A 331 -42.90 118.54 -26.25
CA GLU A 331 -41.54 118.40 -25.65
C GLU A 331 -41.45 117.52 -24.38
N LYS A 332 -42.46 116.71 -24.04
CA LYS A 332 -42.36 115.78 -22.90
C LYS A 332 -42.98 114.42 -23.17
N GLU A 333 -42.33 113.62 -24.01
CA GLU A 333 -42.51 112.16 -24.03
C GLU A 333 -41.37 111.46 -24.79
N THR A 334 -40.13 111.72 -24.36
CA THR A 334 -38.95 110.89 -24.68
C THR A 334 -38.15 110.64 -23.41
N VAL A 335 -38.78 109.98 -22.43
CA VAL A 335 -38.10 109.21 -21.39
C VAL A 335 -39.01 108.04 -21.04
N LEU A 336 -38.74 106.88 -21.64
CA LEU A 336 -38.82 105.52 -21.11
C LEU A 336 -39.08 104.55 -22.27
N ASN A 337 -37.99 104.03 -22.82
CA ASN A 337 -37.79 102.60 -23.10
C ASN A 337 -36.30 102.33 -23.19
#